data_AF-A0AAE1EYZ2-F1
#
_entry.id   AF-A0AAE1EYZ2-F1
#
_cell.length_a   1.000
_cell.length_b   1.000
_cell.length_c   1.000
_cell.angle_alpha   90.00
_cell.angle_beta   90.00
_cell.angle_gamma   90.00
#
_symmetry.space_group_name_H-M   'P 1'
#
loop_
_entity.id
_entity.type
_entity.pdbx_description
1 polymer ?
#
loop_
_entity_poly.entity_id
_entity_poly.type
_entity_poly.pdbx_seq_one_letter_code
_entity_poly.pdbx_strand_id
1 'polypeptide(L)'
;MEGQYYGTKTTAELKEILRSRKLRVSGKKAELVKRLMFDDVHNIRDEPEVEFHMVVPEYSTYKDLHADQTIPAVTMEKLQDFLSACYTHFNPKVVDLYKGRYIQYVRTAVHENLVYVTSSVWAEMKKTVSYKVDVSLTKDGVVSESQCECAAGQGPAAHCKHVITVLFALVAFCKDGELLTDLTCTQVLQTFHQSKAHKGSPLKLKNFHEATGKESGHKLYDPRTNAVNKDKIRKRHRDVIINWPEKPSRLRVMQVFLPVKQKTSQTCSDAALSTSKP
;
A
#
# COMPACT_ATOMS: atom_id res chain seq x y z
N MET A 1 -27.13 -14.12 -42.69
CA MET A 1 -27.31 -13.33 -43.94
C MET A 1 -26.25 -12.25 -44.15
N GLU A 2 -25.21 -12.13 -43.30
CA GLU A 2 -24.28 -10.97 -43.32
C GLU A 2 -23.06 -11.12 -44.25
N GLY A 3 -22.66 -12.35 -44.60
CA GLY A 3 -21.51 -12.58 -45.49
C GLY A 3 -21.68 -12.02 -46.91
N GLN A 4 -22.93 -11.81 -47.37
CA GLN A 4 -23.22 -11.21 -48.66
C GLN A 4 -23.12 -9.68 -48.66
N TYR A 5 -23.27 -9.02 -47.50
CA TYR A 5 -23.26 -7.56 -47.38
C TYR A 5 -21.86 -6.95 -47.55
N TYR A 6 -20.81 -7.60 -47.04
CA TYR A 6 -19.43 -7.13 -47.19
C TYR A 6 -18.78 -7.52 -48.53
N GLY A 7 -19.31 -8.56 -49.19
CA GLY A 7 -18.83 -9.01 -50.50
C GLY A 7 -19.06 -7.99 -51.61
N THR A 8 -20.16 -7.23 -51.53
CA THR A 8 -20.56 -6.22 -52.53
C THR A 8 -19.80 -4.90 -52.41
N LYS A 9 -19.18 -4.62 -51.26
CA LYS A 9 -18.43 -3.38 -51.01
C LYS A 9 -17.09 -3.31 -51.74
N THR A 10 -16.65 -2.10 -52.07
CA THR A 10 -15.32 -1.87 -52.65
C THR A 10 -14.23 -2.01 -51.58
N THR A 11 -12.97 -2.20 -51.98
CA THR A 11 -11.86 -2.30 -51.03
C THR A 11 -11.63 -1.00 -50.26
N ALA A 12 -11.97 0.15 -50.84
CA ALA A 12 -11.89 1.44 -50.17
C ALA A 12 -12.94 1.54 -49.04
N GLU A 13 -14.19 1.18 -49.32
CA GLU A 13 -15.27 1.15 -48.32
C GLU A 13 -14.97 0.18 -47.17
N LEU A 14 -14.47 -1.01 -47.47
CA LEU A 14 -14.10 -2.00 -46.44
C LEU A 14 -12.99 -1.45 -45.52
N LYS A 15 -12.01 -0.74 -46.08
CA LYS A 15 -10.94 -0.11 -45.29
C LYS A 15 -11.45 1.08 -44.46
N GLU A 16 -12.47 1.79 -44.92
CA GLU A 16 -13.09 2.88 -44.16
C GLU A 16 -13.84 2.33 -42.95
N ILE A 17 -14.63 1.26 -43.14
CA ILE A 17 -15.35 0.58 -42.06
C ILE A 17 -14.34 0.01 -41.05
N LEU A 18 -13.28 -0.67 -41.50
CA LEU A 18 -12.23 -1.17 -40.62
C LEU A 18 -11.53 -0.03 -39.84
N ARG A 19 -11.31 1.15 -40.46
CA ARG A 19 -10.75 2.33 -39.78
C ARG A 19 -11.69 2.87 -38.70
N SER A 20 -12.98 2.98 -38.99
CA SER A 20 -13.98 3.41 -37.99
C SER A 20 -14.04 2.47 -36.78
N ARG A 21 -13.78 1.17 -36.99
CA ARG A 21 -13.76 0.15 -35.94
C ARG A 21 -12.37 -0.09 -35.34
N LYS A 22 -11.38 0.75 -35.67
CA LYS A 22 -9.98 0.65 -35.20
C LYS A 22 -9.31 -0.72 -35.48
N LEU A 23 -9.73 -1.39 -36.54
CA LEU A 23 -9.18 -2.67 -36.98
C LEU A 23 -8.09 -2.49 -38.04
N ARG A 24 -7.22 -3.49 -38.18
CA ARG A 24 -6.14 -3.48 -39.18
C ARG A 24 -6.68 -3.44 -40.61
N VAL A 25 -6.23 -2.47 -41.41
CA VAL A 25 -6.67 -2.24 -42.80
C VAL A 25 -5.79 -2.89 -43.88
N SER A 26 -4.78 -3.66 -43.49
CA SER A 26 -3.91 -4.39 -44.43
C SER A 26 -4.54 -5.71 -44.88
N GLY A 27 -4.27 -6.08 -46.13
CA GLY A 27 -4.67 -7.37 -46.71
C GLY A 27 -5.44 -7.27 -48.03
N LYS A 28 -5.69 -8.43 -48.63
CA LYS A 28 -6.56 -8.58 -49.82
C LYS A 28 -8.03 -8.45 -49.43
N LYS A 29 -8.92 -8.15 -50.38
CA LYS A 29 -10.37 -7.95 -50.14
C LYS A 29 -11.01 -9.04 -49.27
N ALA A 30 -10.71 -10.32 -49.57
CA ALA A 30 -11.23 -11.45 -48.80
C ALA A 30 -10.81 -11.45 -47.32
N GLU A 31 -9.60 -10.98 -47.02
CA GLU A 31 -9.10 -10.88 -45.63
C GLU A 31 -9.78 -9.73 -44.87
N LEU A 32 -10.06 -8.61 -45.55
CA LEU A 32 -10.80 -7.49 -44.97
C LEU A 32 -12.24 -7.90 -44.61
N VAL A 33 -12.91 -8.63 -45.51
CA VAL A 33 -14.25 -9.16 -45.28
C VAL A 33 -14.26 -10.14 -44.10
N LYS A 34 -13.35 -11.12 -44.09
CA LYS A 34 -13.24 -12.07 -42.95
C LYS A 34 -13.03 -11.35 -41.62
N ARG A 35 -12.23 -10.28 -41.61
CA ARG A 35 -11.96 -9.49 -40.40
C ARG A 35 -13.19 -8.74 -39.90
N LEU A 36 -13.98 -8.15 -40.80
CA LEU A 36 -15.24 -7.50 -40.44
C LEU A 36 -16.29 -8.50 -39.95
N MET A 37 -16.39 -9.66 -40.60
CA MET A 37 -17.29 -10.72 -40.17
C MET A 37 -16.90 -11.28 -38.79
N PHE A 38 -15.60 -11.44 -38.54
CA PHE A 38 -15.09 -11.88 -37.24
C PHE A 38 -15.38 -10.84 -36.17
N ASP A 39 -15.18 -9.56 -36.49
CA ASP A 39 -15.54 -8.45 -35.61
C ASP A 39 -17.05 -8.41 -35.32
N ASP A 40 -17.93 -8.55 -36.31
CA ASP A 40 -19.39 -8.56 -36.05
C ASP A 40 -19.84 -9.73 -35.15
N VAL A 41 -19.20 -10.90 -35.29
CA VAL A 41 -19.51 -12.09 -34.48
C VAL A 41 -18.94 -11.97 -33.06
N HIS A 42 -17.83 -11.25 -32.87
CA HIS A 42 -17.14 -11.13 -31.58
C HIS A 42 -17.43 -9.82 -30.85
N ASN A 43 -17.95 -8.84 -31.59
CA ASN A 43 -18.45 -7.57 -31.12
C ASN A 43 -19.99 -7.64 -31.07
N ILE A 44 -20.53 -8.79 -30.63
CA ILE A 44 -21.82 -8.83 -29.97
C ILE A 44 -21.70 -7.77 -28.90
N ARG A 45 -22.42 -6.66 -29.13
CA ARG A 45 -22.55 -5.49 -28.27
C ARG A 45 -22.25 -5.88 -26.83
N ASP A 46 -21.34 -5.15 -26.19
CA ASP A 46 -21.33 -4.99 -24.74
C ASP A 46 -22.78 -4.66 -24.33
N GLU A 47 -23.59 -5.68 -24.05
CA GLU A 47 -24.67 -5.52 -23.10
C GLU A 47 -23.98 -4.99 -21.85
N PRO A 48 -24.50 -3.92 -21.22
CA PRO A 48 -23.85 -3.40 -20.03
C PRO A 48 -23.63 -4.59 -19.10
N GLU A 49 -22.37 -4.90 -18.80
CA GLU A 49 -22.05 -5.88 -17.76
C GLU A 49 -22.94 -5.48 -16.59
N VAL A 50 -23.85 -6.37 -16.20
CA VAL A 50 -24.65 -6.14 -14.99
C VAL A 50 -23.62 -6.19 -13.87
N GLU A 51 -23.07 -5.03 -13.57
CA GLU A 51 -22.06 -4.83 -12.56
C GLU A 51 -22.80 -5.07 -11.24
N PHE A 52 -22.76 -6.32 -10.76
CA PHE A 52 -23.39 -6.70 -9.52
C PHE A 52 -22.68 -5.90 -8.41
N HIS A 53 -23.33 -4.83 -7.97
CA HIS A 53 -22.80 -3.84 -7.07
C HIS A 53 -23.65 -3.81 -5.80
N MET A 54 -22.99 -4.00 -4.66
CA MET A 54 -23.55 -3.80 -3.33
C MET A 54 -23.66 -2.30 -3.04
N VAL A 55 -24.82 -1.80 -2.63
CA VAL A 55 -25.00 -0.39 -2.25
C VAL A 55 -24.24 -0.11 -0.96
N VAL A 56 -23.14 0.63 -1.07
CA VAL A 56 -22.26 0.99 0.05
C VAL A 56 -22.38 2.48 0.40
N PRO A 57 -22.28 2.85 1.69
CA PRO A 57 -22.28 4.24 2.11
C PRO A 57 -21.01 4.98 1.65
N GLU A 58 -21.03 6.32 1.75
CA GLU A 58 -19.90 7.15 1.36
C GLU A 58 -18.65 6.81 2.17
N TYR A 59 -17.49 6.71 1.49
CA TYR A 59 -16.22 6.29 2.11
C TYR A 59 -15.80 7.16 3.30
N SER A 60 -16.18 8.43 3.32
CA SER A 60 -15.91 9.38 4.42
C SER A 60 -16.56 8.99 5.75
N THR A 61 -17.62 8.17 5.73
CA THR A 61 -18.32 7.69 6.93
C THR A 61 -17.59 6.54 7.64
N TYR A 62 -16.66 5.89 6.96
CA TYR A 62 -15.94 4.74 7.49
C TYR A 62 -14.85 5.15 8.48
N LYS A 63 -14.76 4.40 9.57
CA LYS A 63 -13.73 4.54 10.60
C LYS A 63 -12.96 3.24 10.75
N ASP A 64 -11.66 3.35 11.00
CA ASP A 64 -10.82 2.17 11.27
C ASP A 64 -11.32 1.46 12.52
N LEU A 65 -11.34 0.12 12.44
CA LEU A 65 -11.77 -0.70 13.55
C LEU A 65 -10.67 -0.74 14.61
N HIS A 66 -11.03 -0.32 15.82
CA HIS A 66 -10.16 -0.26 16.99
C HIS A 66 -10.85 -0.91 18.19
N ALA A 67 -10.09 -1.29 19.21
CA ALA A 67 -10.59 -2.01 20.39
C ALA A 67 -11.77 -1.32 21.10
N ASP A 68 -11.86 0.01 21.02
CA ASP A 68 -12.93 0.79 21.66
C ASP A 68 -14.25 0.82 20.86
N GLN A 69 -14.25 0.36 19.60
CA GLN A 69 -15.44 0.36 18.76
C GLN A 69 -16.32 -0.87 18.97
N THR A 70 -17.60 -0.65 19.21
CA THR A 70 -18.61 -1.70 19.31
C THR A 70 -19.11 -2.09 17.92
N ILE A 71 -18.80 -3.32 17.50
CA ILE A 71 -19.37 -3.96 16.30
C ILE A 71 -20.55 -4.84 16.73
N PRO A 72 -21.57 -5.09 15.88
CA PRO A 72 -22.50 -6.19 16.05
C PRO A 72 -21.79 -7.48 16.49
N ALA A 73 -22.40 -8.22 17.42
CA ALA A 73 -21.86 -9.47 17.94
C ALA A 73 -21.87 -10.56 16.85
N VAL A 74 -20.79 -10.65 16.07
CA VAL A 74 -20.59 -11.70 15.07
C VAL A 74 -20.04 -12.94 15.77
N THR A 75 -20.82 -14.02 15.78
CA THR A 75 -20.43 -15.30 16.38
C THR A 75 -20.00 -16.30 15.30
N MET A 76 -19.26 -17.34 15.69
CA MET A 76 -18.93 -18.44 14.78
C MET A 76 -20.19 -19.14 14.24
N GLU A 77 -21.26 -19.19 15.03
CA GLU A 77 -22.55 -19.77 14.63
C GLU A 77 -23.14 -19.01 13.45
N LYS A 78 -23.22 -17.67 13.53
CA LYS A 78 -23.73 -16.83 12.42
C LYS A 78 -22.88 -16.94 11.16
N LEU A 79 -21.57 -17.12 11.30
CA LEU A 79 -20.68 -17.38 10.16
C LEU A 79 -20.99 -18.74 9.53
N GLN A 80 -21.22 -19.78 10.33
CA GLN A 80 -21.61 -21.10 9.83
C GLN A 80 -22.99 -21.06 9.17
N ASP A 81 -23.94 -20.33 9.74
CA ASP A 81 -25.27 -20.13 9.16
C ASP A 81 -25.17 -19.46 7.79
N PHE A 82 -24.36 -18.39 7.66
CA PHE A 82 -24.10 -17.72 6.38
C PHE A 82 -23.48 -18.66 5.34
N LEU A 83 -22.49 -19.46 5.72
CA LEU A 83 -21.87 -20.44 4.82
C LEU A 83 -22.87 -21.51 4.37
N SER A 84 -23.72 -21.97 5.29
CA SER A 84 -24.76 -22.96 5.02
C SER A 84 -25.82 -22.41 4.04
N ALA A 85 -26.21 -21.14 4.20
CA ALA A 85 -27.12 -20.45 3.29
C ALA A 85 -26.52 -20.28 1.88
N CYS A 86 -25.19 -20.16 1.78
CA CYS A 86 -24.47 -20.10 0.51
C CYS A 86 -24.11 -21.48 -0.06
N TYR A 87 -24.56 -22.59 0.56
CA TYR A 87 -24.19 -23.97 0.18
C TYR A 87 -22.67 -24.21 0.17
N THR A 88 -21.95 -23.57 1.09
CA THR A 88 -20.49 -23.68 1.21
C THR A 88 -20.06 -24.15 2.59
N HIS A 89 -18.80 -24.56 2.70
CA HIS A 89 -18.22 -25.06 3.94
C HIS A 89 -17.05 -24.18 4.40
N PHE A 90 -16.80 -24.18 5.71
CA PHE A 90 -15.68 -23.43 6.28
C PHE A 90 -14.34 -24.00 5.80
N ASN A 91 -13.54 -23.18 5.14
CA ASN A 91 -12.23 -23.58 4.64
C ASN A 91 -11.13 -23.30 5.69
N PRO A 92 -10.29 -24.28 6.08
CA PRO A 92 -9.23 -24.06 7.06
C PRO A 92 -8.21 -23.00 6.63
N LYS A 93 -8.02 -22.77 5.32
CA LYS A 93 -7.14 -21.72 4.81
C LYS A 93 -7.52 -20.32 5.26
N VAL A 94 -8.79 -20.10 5.61
CA VAL A 94 -9.27 -18.83 6.17
C VAL A 94 -8.51 -18.48 7.44
N VAL A 95 -8.23 -19.48 8.28
CA VAL A 95 -7.47 -19.33 9.52
C VAL A 95 -6.01 -19.01 9.23
N ASP A 96 -5.44 -19.63 8.19
CA ASP A 96 -4.06 -19.37 7.77
C ASP A 96 -3.90 -17.94 7.22
N LEU A 97 -4.86 -17.46 6.44
CA LEU A 97 -4.91 -16.08 5.94
C LEU A 97 -5.03 -15.06 7.09
N TYR A 98 -5.87 -15.35 8.09
CA TYR A 98 -6.01 -14.49 9.25
C TYR A 98 -4.74 -14.45 10.11
N LYS A 99 -4.22 -15.61 10.51
CA LYS A 99 -2.98 -15.72 11.30
C LYS A 99 -1.76 -15.18 10.56
N GLY A 100 -1.75 -15.30 9.23
CA GLY A 100 -0.71 -14.77 8.35
C GLY A 100 -0.75 -13.26 8.12
N ARG A 101 -1.66 -12.52 8.79
CA ARG A 101 -1.82 -11.06 8.69
C ARG A 101 -2.04 -10.56 7.26
N TYR A 102 -2.89 -11.26 6.50
CA TYR A 102 -3.21 -10.87 5.12
C TYR A 102 -4.21 -9.71 5.03
N ILE A 103 -4.87 -9.35 6.14
CA ILE A 103 -5.80 -8.21 6.20
C ILE A 103 -5.00 -6.93 6.42
N GLN A 104 -5.12 -5.94 5.55
CA GLN A 104 -4.42 -4.65 5.70
C GLN A 104 -5.14 -3.75 6.71
N TYR A 105 -6.45 -3.60 6.54
CA TYR A 105 -7.31 -2.79 7.38
C TYR A 105 -8.72 -3.35 7.39
N VAL A 106 -9.45 -3.06 8.46
CA VAL A 106 -10.89 -3.27 8.55
C VAL A 106 -11.48 -1.95 9.03
N ARG A 107 -12.49 -1.47 8.31
CA ARG A 107 -13.19 -0.22 8.60
C ARG A 107 -14.67 -0.48 8.69
N THR A 108 -15.34 0.25 9.57
CA THR A 108 -16.78 0.13 9.79
C THR A 108 -17.49 1.46 9.59
N ALA A 109 -18.71 1.41 9.08
CA ALA A 109 -19.64 2.52 8.96
C ALA A 109 -21.03 2.04 9.35
N VAL A 110 -21.83 2.89 10.00
CA VAL A 110 -23.22 2.58 10.34
C VAL A 110 -24.13 3.46 9.49
N HIS A 111 -25.03 2.84 8.73
CA HIS A 111 -25.95 3.55 7.84
C HIS A 111 -27.30 2.82 7.78
N GLU A 112 -28.41 3.56 7.94
CA GLU A 112 -29.79 3.08 7.75
C GLU A 112 -30.15 1.74 8.46
N ASN A 113 -29.54 1.48 9.64
CA ASN A 113 -29.65 0.25 10.45
C ASN A 113 -28.75 -0.93 10.05
N LEU A 114 -27.93 -0.80 9.03
CA LEU A 114 -26.89 -1.76 8.69
C LEU A 114 -25.53 -1.25 9.16
N VAL A 115 -24.65 -2.20 9.46
CA VAL A 115 -23.24 -1.96 9.72
C VAL A 115 -22.46 -2.46 8.51
N TYR A 116 -21.85 -1.52 7.82
CA TYR A 116 -21.03 -1.78 6.66
C TYR A 116 -19.59 -1.96 7.10
N VAL A 117 -18.96 -3.02 6.63
CA VAL A 117 -17.56 -3.35 6.87
C VAL A 117 -16.85 -3.31 5.53
N THR A 118 -15.81 -2.49 5.42
CA THR A 118 -14.91 -2.48 4.26
C THR A 118 -13.51 -2.87 4.70
N SER A 119 -12.83 -3.67 3.90
CA SER A 119 -11.48 -4.14 4.21
C SER A 119 -10.68 -4.34 2.94
N SER A 120 -9.36 -4.41 3.08
CA SER A 120 -8.47 -4.82 2.01
C SER A 120 -7.67 -6.04 2.44
N VAL A 121 -7.68 -7.07 1.60
CA VAL A 121 -7.03 -8.37 1.87
C VAL A 121 -6.01 -8.67 0.79
N TRP A 122 -4.78 -8.97 1.18
CA TRP A 122 -3.72 -9.41 0.27
C TRP A 122 -4.07 -10.75 -0.40
N ALA A 123 -3.69 -10.90 -1.66
CA ALA A 123 -3.75 -12.18 -2.35
C ALA A 123 -2.76 -13.18 -1.75
N GLU A 124 -3.20 -14.42 -1.54
CA GLU A 124 -2.41 -15.52 -0.94
C GLU A 124 -1.03 -15.70 -1.60
N MET A 125 -0.97 -15.68 -2.93
CA MET A 125 0.26 -15.97 -3.68
C MET A 125 1.11 -14.73 -3.98
N LYS A 126 0.52 -13.53 -3.97
CA LYS A 126 1.15 -12.28 -4.42
C LYS A 126 0.72 -11.14 -3.50
N LYS A 127 1.50 -10.87 -2.45
CA LYS A 127 1.28 -9.77 -1.49
C LYS A 127 1.47 -8.36 -2.09
N THR A 128 1.55 -8.23 -3.41
CA THR A 128 1.49 -6.94 -4.12
C THR A 128 0.10 -6.65 -4.67
N VAL A 129 -0.78 -7.65 -4.68
CA VAL A 129 -2.17 -7.56 -5.15
C VAL A 129 -3.06 -7.66 -3.92
N SER A 130 -3.91 -6.66 -3.71
CA SER A 130 -4.97 -6.71 -2.69
C SER A 130 -6.34 -6.70 -3.35
N TYR A 131 -7.30 -7.30 -2.66
CA TYR A 131 -8.71 -7.29 -3.03
C TYR A 131 -9.47 -6.49 -1.99
N LYS A 132 -10.27 -5.53 -2.44
CA LYS A 132 -11.25 -4.87 -1.59
C LYS A 132 -12.41 -5.82 -1.32
N VAL A 133 -12.84 -5.85 -0.07
CA VAL A 133 -13.95 -6.67 0.41
C VAL A 133 -14.90 -5.76 1.17
N ASP A 134 -16.16 -5.78 0.76
CA ASP A 134 -17.25 -5.01 1.36
C ASP A 134 -18.32 -5.99 1.87
N VAL A 135 -18.84 -5.77 3.08
CA VAL A 135 -19.84 -6.63 3.74
C VAL A 135 -20.84 -5.75 4.47
N SER A 136 -22.13 -6.01 4.34
CA SER A 136 -23.17 -5.42 5.20
C SER A 136 -23.65 -6.43 6.23
N LEU A 137 -23.78 -5.95 7.46
CA LEU A 137 -24.24 -6.71 8.61
C LEU A 137 -25.49 -6.05 9.18
N THR A 138 -26.46 -6.85 9.58
CA THR A 138 -27.56 -6.40 10.43
C THR A 138 -27.03 -6.06 11.84
N LYS A 139 -27.78 -5.29 12.64
CA LYS A 139 -27.46 -5.03 14.06
C LYS A 139 -27.23 -6.31 14.87
N ASP A 140 -27.88 -7.39 14.46
CA ASP A 140 -27.73 -8.72 15.05
C ASP A 140 -26.48 -9.46 14.54
N GLY A 141 -25.61 -8.86 13.74
CA GLY A 141 -24.38 -9.49 13.23
C GLY A 141 -24.62 -10.58 12.18
N VAL A 142 -25.80 -10.61 11.56
CA VAL A 142 -26.12 -11.47 10.41
C VAL A 142 -25.66 -10.78 9.13
N VAL A 143 -25.04 -11.53 8.22
CA VAL A 143 -24.59 -11.01 6.91
C VAL A 143 -25.79 -10.80 6.00
N SER A 144 -25.96 -9.58 5.50
CA SER A 144 -27.02 -9.24 4.54
C SER A 144 -26.49 -9.37 3.11
N GLU A 145 -25.42 -8.64 2.79
CA GLU A 145 -24.77 -8.66 1.48
C GLU A 145 -23.25 -8.66 1.67
N SER A 146 -22.53 -9.14 0.66
CA SER A 146 -21.07 -9.17 0.66
C SER A 146 -20.55 -9.17 -0.77
N GLN A 147 -19.46 -8.45 -1.00
CA GLN A 147 -18.80 -8.27 -2.28
C GLN A 147 -17.29 -8.30 -2.12
N CYS A 148 -16.59 -8.83 -3.12
CA CYS A 148 -15.13 -8.83 -3.19
C CYS A 148 -14.63 -8.68 -4.63
N GLU A 149 -13.56 -7.91 -4.83
CA GLU A 149 -12.98 -7.66 -6.16
C GLU A 149 -12.34 -8.89 -6.83
N CYS A 150 -12.12 -9.97 -6.08
CA CYS A 150 -11.60 -11.21 -6.65
C CYS A 150 -12.61 -11.88 -7.58
N ALA A 151 -12.13 -12.61 -8.60
CA ALA A 151 -12.98 -13.30 -9.58
C ALA A 151 -14.05 -14.22 -8.99
N ALA A 152 -13.82 -14.81 -7.81
CA ALA A 152 -14.77 -15.69 -7.13
C ALA A 152 -15.77 -14.96 -6.22
N GLY A 153 -15.65 -13.64 -6.07
CA GLY A 153 -16.42 -12.84 -5.10
C GLY A 153 -17.13 -11.65 -5.72
N GLN A 154 -17.33 -11.64 -7.03
CA GLN A 154 -18.06 -10.56 -7.71
C GLN A 154 -19.55 -10.63 -7.35
N GLY A 155 -20.15 -9.49 -6.99
CA GLY A 155 -21.57 -9.37 -6.65
C GLY A 155 -21.90 -9.43 -5.16
N PRO A 156 -23.17 -9.19 -4.78
CA PRO A 156 -23.64 -9.00 -3.39
C PRO A 156 -23.83 -10.31 -2.59
N ALA A 157 -23.68 -11.47 -3.22
CA ALA A 157 -23.75 -12.79 -2.57
C ALA A 157 -22.36 -13.47 -2.49
N ALA A 158 -21.29 -12.67 -2.41
CA ALA A 158 -19.93 -13.17 -2.47
C ALA A 158 -19.54 -13.95 -1.22
N HIS A 159 -19.07 -15.18 -1.38
CA HIS A 159 -18.64 -16.05 -0.29
C HIS A 159 -17.22 -16.58 -0.55
N CYS A 160 -16.39 -15.77 -1.20
CA CYS A 160 -15.01 -16.14 -1.48
C CYS A 160 -14.19 -16.21 -0.18
N LYS A 161 -13.00 -16.83 -0.25
CA LYS A 161 -12.11 -16.94 0.91
C LYS A 161 -11.77 -15.59 1.57
N HIS A 162 -11.71 -14.50 0.79
CA HIS A 162 -11.42 -13.17 1.34
C HIS A 162 -12.59 -12.64 2.20
N VAL A 163 -13.84 -12.78 1.72
CA VAL A 163 -15.03 -12.44 2.50
C VAL A 163 -15.07 -13.24 3.80
N ILE A 164 -14.86 -14.56 3.71
CA ILE A 164 -14.87 -15.43 4.89
C ILE A 164 -13.74 -15.08 5.86
N THR A 165 -12.55 -14.71 5.37
CA THR A 165 -11.44 -14.22 6.21
C THR A 165 -11.78 -12.93 6.96
N VAL A 166 -12.49 -12.00 6.33
CA VAL A 166 -12.94 -10.76 6.99
C VAL A 166 -14.00 -11.06 8.04
N LEU A 167 -14.99 -11.90 7.74
CA LEU A 167 -15.98 -12.33 8.71
C LEU A 167 -15.35 -13.07 9.90
N PHE A 168 -14.40 -13.97 9.64
CA PHE A 168 -13.64 -14.66 10.69
C PHE A 168 -12.83 -13.69 11.55
N ALA A 169 -12.26 -12.65 10.95
CA ALA A 169 -11.55 -11.59 11.69
C ALA A 169 -12.50 -10.81 12.61
N LEU A 170 -13.73 -10.54 12.20
CA LEU A 170 -14.75 -9.92 13.07
C LEU A 170 -15.13 -10.83 14.24
N VAL A 171 -15.24 -12.14 14.00
CA VAL A 171 -15.50 -13.10 15.08
C VAL A 171 -14.33 -13.14 16.08
N ALA A 172 -13.09 -13.16 15.59
CA ALA A 172 -11.91 -13.10 16.43
C ALA A 172 -11.85 -11.79 17.23
N PHE A 173 -12.15 -10.66 16.59
CA PHE A 173 -12.22 -9.36 17.25
C PHE A 173 -13.29 -9.32 18.35
N CYS A 174 -14.47 -9.91 18.13
CA CYS A 174 -15.52 -9.98 19.15
C CYS A 174 -15.13 -10.87 20.36
N LYS A 175 -14.24 -11.85 20.16
CA LYS A 175 -13.79 -12.77 21.22
C LYS A 175 -12.58 -12.23 21.99
N ASP A 176 -11.57 -11.77 21.27
CA ASP A 176 -10.25 -11.47 21.79
C ASP A 176 -10.02 -9.96 21.96
N GLY A 177 -10.85 -9.11 21.34
CA GLY A 177 -10.70 -7.65 21.33
C GLY A 177 -9.55 -7.14 20.44
N GLU A 178 -8.83 -8.05 19.78
CA GLU A 178 -7.68 -7.74 18.93
C GLU A 178 -7.91 -8.17 17.48
N LEU A 179 -7.43 -7.34 16.54
CA LEU A 179 -7.49 -7.60 15.11
C LEU A 179 -6.08 -7.81 14.55
N LEU A 180 -5.85 -8.96 13.89
CA LEU A 180 -4.57 -9.25 13.24
C LEU A 180 -4.48 -8.64 11.84
N THR A 181 -4.01 -7.40 11.77
CA THR A 181 -3.69 -6.74 10.50
C THR A 181 -2.22 -6.87 10.10
N ASP A 182 -1.94 -6.54 8.84
CA ASP A 182 -0.60 -6.44 8.27
C ASP A 182 0.27 -5.47 9.07
N LEU A 183 1.54 -5.83 9.23
CA LEU A 183 2.46 -5.07 10.05
C LEU A 183 3.02 -3.90 9.26
N THR A 184 2.84 -2.70 9.79
CA THR A 184 3.46 -1.49 9.24
C THR A 184 4.98 -1.50 9.49
N CYS A 185 5.72 -0.76 8.66
CA CYS A 185 7.18 -0.69 8.75
C CYS A 185 7.71 -0.08 10.07
N THR A 186 6.83 0.50 10.88
CA THR A 186 7.13 1.05 12.21
C THR A 186 6.80 0.07 13.34
N GLN A 187 5.96 -0.95 13.08
CA GLN A 187 5.63 -2.01 14.06
C GLN A 187 6.70 -3.10 14.10
N VAL A 188 7.45 -3.30 13.01
CA VAL A 188 8.61 -4.19 12.96
C VAL A 188 9.88 -3.35 12.96
N LEU A 189 10.87 -3.74 13.78
CA LEU A 189 12.18 -3.09 13.78
C LEU A 189 12.78 -3.16 12.37
N GLN A 190 12.91 -2.01 11.71
CA GLN A 190 13.46 -1.94 10.36
C GLN A 190 14.83 -2.61 10.31
N THR A 191 15.04 -3.45 9.29
CA THR A 191 16.26 -4.24 9.12
C THR A 191 17.53 -3.39 8.99
N PHE A 192 17.40 -2.11 8.62
CA PHE A 192 18.51 -1.15 8.65
C PHE A 192 19.02 -0.87 10.07
N HIS A 193 18.12 -0.83 11.06
CA HIS A 193 18.47 -0.64 12.48
C HIS A 193 18.95 -1.93 13.15
N GLN A 194 18.78 -3.08 12.49
CA GLN A 194 19.33 -4.33 12.97
C GLN A 194 20.82 -4.37 12.63
N SER A 195 21.69 -4.35 13.65
CA SER A 195 23.11 -4.60 13.45
C SER A 195 23.28 -5.98 12.83
N LYS A 196 23.76 -6.05 11.59
CA LYS A 196 24.08 -7.33 10.95
C LYS A 196 25.14 -8.03 11.80
N ALA A 197 24.90 -9.28 12.18
CA ALA A 197 25.92 -10.10 12.83
C ALA A 197 27.17 -10.11 11.93
N HIS A 198 28.28 -9.60 12.46
CA HIS A 198 29.54 -9.56 11.72
C HIS A 198 30.03 -10.99 11.49
N LYS A 199 29.83 -11.52 10.28
CA LYS A 199 30.26 -12.88 9.88
C LYS A 199 31.73 -12.96 9.49
N GLY A 200 32.45 -11.84 9.49
CA GLY A 200 33.88 -11.82 9.23
C GLY A 200 34.68 -12.27 10.46
N SER A 201 35.78 -12.97 10.24
CA SER A 201 36.82 -13.09 11.26
C SER A 201 37.42 -11.70 11.54
N PRO A 202 37.93 -11.44 12.77
CA PRO A 202 38.59 -10.19 13.08
C PRO A 202 39.71 -9.92 12.07
N LEU A 203 39.65 -8.79 11.36
CA LEU A 203 40.66 -8.44 10.39
C LEU A 203 41.97 -8.18 11.13
N LYS A 204 43.01 -8.97 10.85
CA LYS A 204 44.34 -8.73 11.43
C LYS A 204 44.87 -7.41 10.90
N LEU A 205 45.48 -6.60 11.77
CA LEU A 205 46.00 -5.26 11.45
C LEU A 205 46.88 -5.21 10.18
N LYS A 206 47.60 -6.31 9.91
CA LYS A 206 48.48 -6.48 8.75
C LYS A 206 47.73 -6.45 7.40
N ASN A 207 46.47 -6.85 7.40
CA ASN A 207 45.64 -6.99 6.20
C ASN A 207 44.65 -5.81 6.05
N PHE A 208 44.78 -4.77 6.87
CA PHE A 208 43.88 -3.61 6.82
C PHE A 208 43.99 -2.84 5.49
N HIS A 209 45.18 -2.85 4.89
CA HIS A 209 45.45 -2.28 3.56
C HIS A 209 44.78 -3.06 2.41
N GLU A 210 44.34 -4.30 2.64
CA GLU A 210 43.68 -5.12 1.61
C GLU A 210 42.16 -4.88 1.55
N ALA A 211 41.55 -4.53 2.69
CA ALA A 211 40.12 -4.22 2.79
C ALA A 211 39.76 -2.84 2.20
N THR A 212 40.73 -1.92 2.19
CA THR A 212 40.64 -0.65 1.47
C THR A 212 41.12 -0.93 0.05
N GLY A 213 40.19 -1.24 -0.87
CA GLY A 213 40.51 -1.66 -2.23
C GLY A 213 41.67 -0.87 -2.86
N LYS A 214 42.54 -1.59 -3.58
CA LYS A 214 43.66 -1.03 -4.35
C LYS A 214 43.17 0.22 -5.10
N GLU A 215 43.82 1.35 -4.82
CA GLU A 215 43.59 2.66 -5.47
C GLU A 215 42.39 3.50 -5.02
N SER A 216 42.08 3.53 -3.72
CA SER A 216 41.56 4.78 -3.15
C SER A 216 42.68 5.49 -2.41
N GLY A 217 43.41 6.34 -3.14
CA GLY A 217 44.27 7.34 -2.50
C GLY A 217 43.47 7.98 -1.38
N HIS A 218 43.99 7.95 -0.15
CA HIS A 218 43.28 8.37 1.05
C HIS A 218 42.52 9.67 0.77
N LYS A 219 41.24 9.56 0.41
CA LYS A 219 40.32 10.67 0.57
C LYS A 219 40.15 10.75 2.06
N LEU A 220 41.10 11.44 2.70
CA LEU A 220 40.88 12.06 3.98
C LEU A 220 39.73 13.03 3.73
N TYR A 221 38.51 12.49 3.74
CA TYR A 221 37.29 13.25 3.58
C TYR A 221 37.14 14.05 4.86
N ASP A 222 37.81 15.19 4.89
CA ASP A 222 37.54 16.23 5.86
C ASP A 222 36.43 17.11 5.24
N PRO A 223 35.22 17.12 5.79
CA PRO A 223 34.13 17.98 5.29
C PRO A 223 34.47 19.48 5.41
N ARG A 224 35.60 19.84 6.04
CA ARG A 224 36.13 21.20 6.08
C ARG A 224 36.90 21.48 4.78
N THR A 225 36.38 22.41 3.99
CA THR A 225 37.03 22.88 2.74
C THR A 225 38.50 23.28 2.97
N ASN A 226 39.35 23.08 1.97
CA ASN A 226 40.81 23.35 2.00
C ASN A 226 41.22 24.79 2.41
N ALA A 227 40.28 25.72 2.56
CA ALA A 227 40.52 27.11 2.93
C ALA A 227 40.79 27.34 4.43
N VAL A 228 40.64 26.33 5.30
CA VAL A 228 40.80 26.54 6.75
C VAL A 228 42.24 26.28 7.18
N ASN A 229 42.95 27.34 7.57
CA ASN A 229 44.32 27.27 8.10
C ASN A 229 44.33 26.45 9.42
N LYS A 230 44.83 25.22 9.34
CA LYS A 230 44.86 24.24 10.44
C LYS A 230 45.64 24.75 11.66
N ASP A 231 46.69 25.52 11.45
CA ASP A 231 47.52 26.03 12.54
C ASP A 231 46.81 27.16 13.30
N LYS A 232 46.05 28.00 12.60
CA LYS A 232 45.21 29.02 13.23
C LYS A 232 44.11 28.41 14.10
N ILE A 233 43.50 27.31 13.65
CA ILE A 233 42.50 26.56 14.45
C ILE A 233 43.15 25.94 15.68
N ARG A 234 44.29 25.25 15.52
CA ARG A 234 45.00 24.62 16.64
C ARG A 234 45.42 25.64 17.69
N LYS A 235 45.94 26.80 17.24
CA LYS A 235 46.30 27.91 18.13
C LYS A 235 45.06 28.41 18.89
N ARG A 236 43.97 28.72 18.20
CA ARG A 236 42.71 29.16 18.83
C ARG A 236 42.17 28.13 19.83
N HIS A 237 42.22 26.84 19.49
CA HIS A 237 41.76 25.78 20.39
C HIS A 237 42.64 25.67 21.65
N ARG A 238 43.97 25.78 21.49
CA ARG A 238 44.88 25.87 22.64
C ARG A 238 44.59 27.11 23.49
N ASP A 239 44.44 28.27 22.87
CA ASP A 239 44.22 29.54 23.59
C ASP A 239 42.90 29.50 24.38
N VAL A 240 41.85 28.93 23.81
CA VAL A 240 40.56 28.73 24.51
C VAL A 240 40.70 27.76 25.69
N ILE A 241 41.46 26.67 25.54
CA ILE A 241 41.68 25.70 26.63
C ILE A 241 42.56 26.28 27.74
N ILE A 242 43.63 26.99 27.37
CA ILE A 242 44.60 27.57 28.31
C ILE A 242 43.95 28.69 29.13
N ASN A 243 43.12 29.51 28.49
CA ASN A 243 42.43 30.62 29.15
C ASN A 243 41.07 30.23 29.75
N TRP A 244 40.74 28.94 29.81
CA TRP A 244 39.47 28.50 30.39
C TRP A 244 39.53 28.60 31.93
N PRO A 245 38.65 29.39 32.56
CA PRO A 245 38.78 29.77 33.97
C PRO A 245 38.64 28.59 34.95
N GLU A 246 37.88 27.56 34.59
CA GLU A 246 37.67 26.36 35.40
C GLU A 246 38.11 25.12 34.62
N LYS A 247 39.29 24.55 34.89
CA LYS A 247 39.81 23.35 34.19
C LYS A 247 38.90 22.14 34.46
N PRO A 248 37.94 21.78 33.58
CA PRO A 248 36.99 20.73 33.90
C PRO A 248 37.59 19.37 33.53
N SER A 249 37.29 18.32 34.30
CA SER A 249 37.75 16.95 34.00
C SER A 249 37.22 16.39 32.68
N ARG A 250 36.17 17.00 32.12
CA ARG A 250 35.65 16.74 30.75
C ARG A 250 35.21 18.04 30.10
N LEU A 251 35.74 18.33 28.91
CA LEU A 251 35.31 19.45 28.08
C LEU A 251 33.89 19.18 27.56
N ARG A 252 32.94 20.11 27.78
CA ARG A 252 31.63 20.04 27.12
C ARG A 252 31.82 20.30 25.62
N VAL A 253 31.12 19.55 24.78
CA VAL A 253 31.12 19.76 23.33
C VAL A 253 30.43 21.09 23.04
N MET A 254 31.22 22.14 22.84
CA MET A 254 30.72 23.42 22.33
C MET A 254 30.62 23.36 20.82
N GLN A 255 29.46 23.74 20.29
CA GLN A 255 29.27 23.92 18.86
C GLN A 255 30.01 25.19 18.42
N VAL A 256 31.20 25.01 17.85
CA VAL A 256 32.13 26.12 17.52
C VAL A 256 31.77 26.86 16.22
N PHE A 257 30.75 26.37 15.49
CA PHE A 257 30.31 26.95 14.22
C PHE A 257 28.81 27.13 14.18
N LEU A 258 28.37 28.28 13.66
CA LEU A 258 26.96 28.50 13.34
C LEU A 258 26.49 27.41 12.38
N PRO A 259 25.31 26.81 12.61
CA PRO A 259 24.77 25.81 11.70
C PRO A 259 24.68 26.40 10.30
N VAL A 260 25.18 25.64 9.31
CA VAL A 260 25.07 26.03 7.90
C VAL A 260 23.60 26.22 7.60
N LYS A 261 23.20 27.44 7.21
CA LYS A 261 21.85 27.70 6.73
C LYS A 261 21.62 26.82 5.51
N GLN A 262 20.92 25.70 5.70
CA GLN A 262 20.35 24.96 4.59
C GLN A 262 19.41 25.95 3.87
N LYS A 263 19.55 26.09 2.56
CA LYS A 263 18.68 26.94 1.77
C LYS A 263 17.27 26.39 1.87
N THR A 264 16.48 26.91 2.80
CA THR A 264 15.04 26.72 2.81
C THR A 264 14.48 27.51 1.63
N SER A 265 13.96 26.78 0.65
CA SER A 265 13.14 27.38 -0.41
C SER A 265 11.83 27.87 0.21
N GLN A 266 11.51 29.13 -0.13
CA GLN A 266 10.22 29.78 -0.09
C GLN A 266 9.66 30.27 1.26
N THR A 267 9.66 31.59 1.31
CA THR A 267 8.89 32.52 2.13
C THR A 267 7.38 32.36 1.97
N CYS A 268 6.63 32.48 3.06
CA CYS A 268 5.50 33.41 3.15
C CYS A 268 5.12 33.68 4.62
N SER A 269 5.49 34.90 5.05
CA SER A 269 4.89 35.80 6.05
C SER A 269 3.97 35.23 7.14
N ASP A 270 4.50 35.19 8.37
CA ASP A 270 3.73 35.19 9.61
C ASP A 270 3.30 36.62 9.98
N ALA A 271 1.99 36.79 10.20
CA ALA A 271 1.39 38.00 10.75
C ALA A 271 1.79 38.17 12.23
N ALA A 272 2.30 39.36 12.57
CA ALA A 272 2.70 39.73 13.91
C ALA A 272 1.48 39.90 14.84
N LEU A 273 1.40 39.08 15.89
CA LEU A 273 0.59 39.38 17.07
C LEU A 273 1.41 40.25 18.03
N SER A 274 1.04 41.52 18.14
CA SER A 274 1.50 42.41 19.20
C SER A 274 0.70 42.15 20.48
N THR A 275 1.37 41.75 21.56
CA THR A 275 0.83 41.89 22.92
C THR A 275 1.82 42.66 23.77
N SER A 276 1.63 43.97 23.86
CA SER A 276 2.10 44.77 24.99
C SER A 276 1.02 44.76 26.06
N LYS A 277 1.38 44.31 27.26
CA LYS A 277 0.69 44.61 28.52
C LYS A 277 1.68 45.33 29.43
N PRO A 278 1.18 46.26 30.25
CA PRO A 278 1.09 45.99 31.68
C PRO A 278 -0.26 45.38 32.06
#